data_AF-A0A4V1XJV3-F1
#
_entry.id   AF-A0A4V1XJV3-F1
#
_cell.length_a   1.000
_cell.length_b   1.000
_cell.length_c   1.000
_cell.angle_alpha   90.00
_cell.angle_beta   90.00
_cell.angle_gamma   90.00
#
_symmetry.space_group_name_H-M   'P 1'
#
loop_
_entity.id
_entity.type
_entity.pdbx_description
1 polymer ?
#
loop_
_entity_poly.entity_id
_entity_poly.type
_entity_poly.pdbx_seq_one_letter_code
_entity_poly.pdbx_strand_id
1 'polypeptide(L)'
;MEDVESSASDERTSLSVTMLSQATSASEDVYDYSWDFIHYTAQIQASYYSLRTLKQILDVVVALKQDLPETFAELRESLISLPSIAEWPTFGDMSGLLSDFASKETLTTVTNILGIPPIDLAQVAAEGTKSKRKKKTRKQKQAALRDTMRRNGKRSPSLNPFAVLSQASQE
;
A
#
# COMPACT_ATOMS: atom_id res chain seq x y z
N MET A 1 -9.14 -6.33 0.88
CA MET A 1 -10.09 -7.16 0.13
C MET A 1 -10.31 -6.57 -1.24
N GLU A 2 -10.96 -5.40 -1.33
CA GLU A 2 -11.21 -4.69 -2.59
C GLU A 2 -9.94 -4.40 -3.40
N ASP A 3 -8.82 -4.03 -2.77
CA ASP A 3 -7.55 -3.74 -3.47
C ASP A 3 -7.00 -4.92 -4.30
N VAL A 4 -7.07 -6.15 -3.80
CA VAL A 4 -6.47 -7.32 -4.49
C VAL A 4 -7.42 -7.89 -5.55
N GLU A 5 -8.70 -8.04 -5.21
CA GLU A 5 -9.72 -8.56 -6.12
C GLU A 5 -10.02 -7.56 -7.25
N SER A 6 -10.13 -6.26 -6.93
CA SER A 6 -10.31 -5.21 -7.94
C SER A 6 -9.08 -5.11 -8.85
N SER A 7 -7.87 -5.17 -8.30
CA SER A 7 -6.66 -5.13 -9.14
C SER A 7 -6.50 -6.37 -10.02
N ALA A 8 -6.83 -7.56 -9.51
CA ALA A 8 -6.81 -8.80 -10.30
C ALA A 8 -7.82 -8.77 -11.46
N SER A 9 -8.99 -8.16 -11.25
CA SER A 9 -9.99 -7.96 -12.30
C SER A 9 -9.57 -6.94 -13.38
N ASP A 10 -8.61 -6.06 -13.05
CA ASP A 10 -8.14 -4.95 -13.90
C ASP A 10 -6.76 -5.23 -14.55
N GLU A 11 -6.25 -6.48 -14.48
CA GLU A 11 -4.88 -6.89 -14.87
C GLU A 11 -3.77 -6.06 -14.19
N ARG A 12 -4.06 -5.47 -13.02
CA ARG A 12 -3.10 -4.67 -12.24
C ARG A 12 -2.58 -5.46 -11.05
N THR A 13 -1.30 -5.29 -10.75
CA THR A 13 -0.71 -5.81 -9.52
C THR A 13 -1.09 -4.91 -8.36
N SER A 14 -1.67 -5.46 -7.29
CA SER A 14 -2.08 -4.67 -6.12
C SER A 14 -0.87 -4.02 -5.43
N LEU A 15 -1.11 -2.90 -4.74
CA LEU A 15 -0.06 -2.18 -4.01
C LEU A 15 0.56 -3.07 -2.93
N SER A 16 -0.29 -3.78 -2.19
CA SER A 16 0.09 -4.74 -1.14
C SER A 16 1.06 -5.82 -1.66
N VAL A 17 0.76 -6.44 -2.80
CA VAL A 17 1.61 -7.48 -3.41
C VAL A 17 2.91 -6.89 -3.96
N THR A 18 2.84 -5.66 -4.49
CA THR A 18 4.01 -4.92 -4.96
C THR A 18 4.95 -4.52 -3.80
N MET A 19 4.41 -4.24 -2.60
CA MET A 19 5.21 -3.95 -1.40
C MET A 19 5.85 -5.22 -0.84
N LEU A 20 5.12 -6.33 -0.78
CA LEU A 20 5.65 -7.63 -0.32
C LEU A 20 6.75 -8.16 -1.24
N SER A 21 6.58 -8.08 -2.56
CA SER A 21 7.61 -8.48 -3.53
C SER A 21 8.84 -7.57 -3.51
N GLN A 22 8.69 -6.28 -3.20
CA GLN A 22 9.82 -5.38 -3.02
C GLN A 22 10.57 -5.66 -1.71
N ALA A 23 9.86 -5.98 -0.62
CA ALA A 23 10.48 -6.33 0.66
C ALA A 23 11.37 -7.58 0.56
N THR A 24 11.02 -8.55 -0.28
CA THR A 24 11.83 -9.76 -0.51
C THR A 24 13.00 -9.57 -1.49
N SER A 25 13.01 -8.48 -2.26
CA SER A 25 14.02 -8.24 -3.31
C SER A 25 14.90 -7.01 -3.09
N ALA A 26 14.57 -6.15 -2.13
CA ALA A 26 15.29 -4.90 -1.89
C ALA A 26 16.62 -5.15 -1.15
N SER A 27 17.71 -4.59 -1.69
CA SER A 27 18.91 -4.28 -0.92
C SER A 27 18.64 -3.03 -0.08
N GLU A 28 19.01 -3.11 1.19
CA GLU A 28 18.81 -2.14 2.26
C GLU A 28 19.46 -0.77 1.94
N ASP A 29 18.77 0.08 1.20
CA ASP A 29 19.10 1.52 1.12
C ASP A 29 18.13 2.27 2.04
N VAL A 30 18.58 2.44 3.28
CA VAL A 30 17.80 2.79 4.50
C VAL A 30 17.14 4.18 4.43
N TYR A 31 17.42 4.99 3.40
CA TYR A 31 17.10 6.41 3.39
C TYR A 31 16.22 6.92 2.22
N ASP A 32 15.76 6.06 1.31
CA ASP A 32 14.85 6.49 0.21
C ASP A 32 13.52 5.72 0.23
N TYR A 33 12.67 6.05 1.21
CA TYR A 33 11.32 5.50 1.25
C TYR A 33 10.45 6.12 0.15
N SER A 34 9.97 5.27 -0.76
CA SER A 34 8.97 5.71 -1.73
C SER A 34 7.68 6.15 -1.04
N TRP A 35 6.98 7.14 -1.62
CA TRP A 35 5.65 7.56 -1.14
C TRP A 35 4.67 6.39 -1.03
N ASP A 36 4.74 5.44 -1.96
CA ASP A 36 3.92 4.24 -1.96
C ASP A 36 4.17 3.39 -0.69
N PHE A 37 5.43 3.26 -0.26
CA PHE A 37 5.80 2.55 0.97
C PHE A 37 5.34 3.29 2.23
N ILE A 38 5.49 4.62 2.25
CA ILE A 38 5.04 5.46 3.37
C ILE A 38 3.53 5.36 3.54
N HIS A 39 2.76 5.50 2.45
CA HIS A 39 1.30 5.39 2.49
C HIS A 39 0.84 3.99 2.89
N TYR A 40 1.48 2.94 2.36
CA TYR A 40 1.17 1.57 2.73
C TYR A 40 1.42 1.30 4.21
N THR A 41 2.55 1.78 4.74
CA THR A 41 2.87 1.69 6.18
C THR A 41 1.83 2.44 7.02
N ALA A 42 1.46 3.67 6.62
CA ALA A 42 0.44 4.45 7.30
C ALA A 42 -0.94 3.75 7.28
N GLN A 43 -1.28 3.06 6.19
CA GLN A 43 -2.50 2.28 6.10
C GLN A 43 -2.50 1.12 7.09
N ILE A 44 -1.40 0.35 7.17
CA ILE A 44 -1.27 -0.74 8.14
C ILE A 44 -1.38 -0.19 9.58
N GLN A 45 -0.70 0.92 9.87
CA GLN A 45 -0.78 1.61 11.16
C GLN A 45 -2.22 2.04 11.50
N ALA A 46 -2.95 2.62 10.55
CA ALA A 46 -4.33 3.06 10.75
C ALA A 46 -5.28 1.87 11.00
N SER A 47 -5.13 0.79 10.23
CA SER A 47 -5.90 -0.44 10.44
C SER A 47 -5.67 -1.01 11.84
N TYR A 48 -4.42 -1.05 12.28
CA TYR A 48 -4.09 -1.55 13.60
C TYR A 48 -4.63 -0.67 14.73
N TYR A 49 -4.49 0.65 14.60
CA TYR A 49 -5.07 1.60 15.55
C TYR A 49 -6.59 1.40 15.69
N SER A 50 -7.26 1.08 14.59
CA SER A 50 -8.70 0.77 14.58
C SER A 50 -9.01 -0.49 15.37
N LEU A 51 -8.22 -1.55 15.22
CA LEU A 51 -8.33 -2.78 16.02
C LEU A 51 -8.08 -2.54 17.51
N ARG A 52 -7.12 -1.69 17.85
CA ARG A 52 -6.87 -1.29 19.24
C ARG A 52 -8.04 -0.53 19.84
N THR A 53 -8.65 0.38 19.07
CA THR A 53 -9.85 1.12 19.50
C THR A 53 -10.99 0.14 19.76
N LEU A 54 -11.19 -0.84 18.88
CA LEU A 54 -12.18 -1.90 19.07
C LEU A 54 -11.92 -2.69 20.37
N LYS A 55 -10.67 -3.10 20.63
CA LYS A 55 -10.31 -3.77 21.89
C LYS A 55 -10.69 -2.93 23.11
N GLN A 56 -10.37 -1.64 23.09
CA GLN A 56 -10.69 -0.72 24.19
C GLN A 56 -12.19 -0.59 24.42
N ILE A 57 -12.99 -0.55 23.35
CA ILE A 57 -14.45 -0.56 23.45
C ILE A 57 -14.92 -1.85 24.14
N LEU A 58 -14.43 -3.01 23.70
CA LEU A 58 -14.78 -4.31 24.31
C LEU A 58 -14.37 -4.37 25.78
N ASP A 59 -13.18 -3.85 26.14
CA ASP A 59 -12.72 -3.75 27.53
C ASP A 59 -13.65 -2.90 28.40
N VAL A 60 -14.16 -1.79 27.87
CA VAL A 60 -15.13 -0.93 28.59
C VAL A 60 -16.46 -1.66 28.80
N VAL A 61 -16.97 -2.36 27.79
CA VAL A 61 -18.23 -3.11 27.91
C VAL A 61 -18.12 -4.17 29.01
N VAL A 62 -17.01 -4.92 29.05
CA VAL A 62 -16.72 -5.88 30.12
C VAL A 62 -16.62 -5.19 31.48
N ALA A 63 -15.92 -4.05 31.57
CA ALA A 63 -15.77 -3.30 32.82
C ALA A 63 -17.11 -2.76 33.37
N LEU A 64 -18.07 -2.46 32.48
CA LEU A 64 -19.43 -2.08 32.83
C LEU A 64 -20.31 -3.26 33.24
N LYS A 65 -19.75 -4.47 33.38
CA LYS A 65 -20.44 -5.71 33.73
C LYS A 65 -21.58 -6.07 32.76
N GLN A 66 -21.41 -5.73 31.49
CA GLN A 66 -22.28 -6.21 30.43
C GLN A 66 -21.68 -7.50 29.85
N ASP A 67 -22.53 -8.50 29.65
CA ASP A 67 -22.11 -9.75 29.03
C ASP A 67 -21.79 -9.51 27.55
N LEU A 68 -20.61 -9.96 27.12
CA LEU A 68 -20.27 -10.03 25.72
C LEU A 68 -20.81 -11.34 25.13
N PRO A 69 -21.42 -11.30 23.94
CA PRO A 69 -21.60 -12.50 23.14
C PRO A 69 -20.27 -13.25 22.99
N GLU A 70 -20.32 -14.59 22.99
CA GLU A 70 -19.15 -15.47 22.93
C GLU A 70 -18.17 -15.10 21.80
N THR A 71 -18.71 -14.77 20.62
CA THR A 71 -17.93 -14.33 19.46
C THR A 71 -17.13 -13.05 19.72
N PHE A 72 -17.68 -12.10 20.48
CA PHE A 72 -16.96 -10.88 20.86
C PHE A 72 -15.95 -11.11 21.97
N ALA A 73 -16.17 -12.11 22.84
CA ALA A 73 -15.19 -12.53 23.83
C ALA A 73 -13.98 -13.18 23.14
N GLU A 74 -14.19 -14.09 22.20
CA GLU A 74 -13.12 -14.70 21.39
C GLU A 74 -12.34 -13.65 20.59
N LEU A 75 -13.05 -12.69 19.98
CA LEU A 75 -12.43 -11.57 19.29
C LEU A 75 -11.58 -10.73 20.25
N ARG A 76 -12.10 -10.41 21.44
CA ARG A 76 -11.37 -9.66 22.45
C ARG A 76 -10.08 -10.36 22.86
N GLU A 77 -10.13 -11.66 23.13
CA GLU A 77 -8.94 -12.46 23.46
C GLU A 77 -7.92 -12.45 22.33
N SER A 78 -8.39 -12.57 21.08
CA SER A 78 -7.52 -12.45 19.90
C SER A 78 -6.85 -11.07 19.84
N LEU A 79 -7.58 -9.99 20.14
CA LEU A 79 -7.06 -8.62 20.14
C LEU A 79 -6.09 -8.32 21.31
N ILE A 80 -6.05 -9.15 22.36
CA ILE A 80 -5.07 -9.01 23.46
C ILE A 80 -3.66 -9.38 22.98
N SER A 81 -3.54 -10.32 22.05
CA SER A 81 -2.26 -10.76 21.49
C SER A 81 -1.54 -9.69 20.65
N LEU A 82 -2.24 -8.61 20.32
CA LEU A 82 -1.71 -7.53 19.51
C LEU A 82 -0.69 -6.68 20.32
N PRO A 83 0.48 -6.32 19.74
CA PRO A 83 1.52 -5.55 20.42
C PRO A 83 1.07 -4.19 21.00
N SER A 84 1.79 -3.68 21.99
CA SER A 84 1.53 -2.32 22.46
C SER A 84 1.87 -1.27 21.38
N ILE A 85 1.34 -0.06 21.52
CA ILE A 85 1.63 1.02 20.56
C ILE A 85 3.11 1.41 20.53
N ALA A 86 3.84 1.15 21.62
CA ALA A 86 5.26 1.45 21.74
C ALA A 86 6.15 0.38 21.08
N GLU A 87 5.65 -0.85 20.95
CA GLU A 87 6.31 -1.96 20.27
C GLU A 87 5.98 -1.99 18.77
N TRP A 88 5.31 -0.95 18.28
CA TRP A 88 4.83 -0.90 16.92
C TRP A 88 5.97 -0.65 15.93
N PRO A 89 6.06 -1.42 14.82
CA PRO A 89 7.07 -1.23 13.80
C PRO A 89 7.03 0.19 13.21
N THR A 90 8.16 0.87 13.26
CA THR A 90 8.39 2.14 12.57
C THR A 90 8.62 1.89 11.07
N PHE A 91 8.71 2.94 10.27
CA PHE A 91 9.03 2.80 8.84
C PHE A 91 10.28 1.97 8.57
N GLY A 92 11.28 2.03 9.47
CA GLY A 92 12.50 1.22 9.39
C GLY A 92 12.28 -0.27 9.66
N ASP A 93 11.34 -0.60 10.55
CA ASP A 93 11.05 -1.97 10.95
C ASP A 93 10.08 -2.67 9.98
N MET A 94 9.30 -1.88 9.22
CA MET A 94 8.27 -2.39 8.32
C MET A 94 8.82 -3.19 7.15
N SER A 95 10.01 -2.86 6.64
CA SER A 95 10.65 -3.64 5.56
C SER A 95 10.96 -5.07 6.02
N GLY A 96 11.56 -5.21 7.21
CA GLY A 96 11.84 -6.50 7.84
C GLY A 96 10.56 -7.29 8.12
N LEU A 97 9.53 -6.63 8.68
CA LEU A 97 8.24 -7.27 8.94
C LEU A 97 7.59 -7.80 7.67
N LEU A 98 7.59 -7.02 6.58
CA LEU A 98 7.03 -7.43 5.30
C LEU A 98 7.83 -8.57 4.66
N SER A 99 9.16 -8.56 4.80
CA SER A 99 10.02 -9.67 4.35
C SER A 99 9.71 -10.95 5.13
N ASP A 100 9.64 -10.86 6.46
CA ASP A 100 9.26 -11.96 7.34
C ASP A 100 7.89 -12.53 7.00
N PHE A 101 6.91 -11.66 6.74
CA PHE A 101 5.56 -12.05 6.36
C PHE A 101 5.53 -12.75 4.99
N ALA A 102 6.36 -12.30 4.06
CA ALA A 102 6.50 -12.89 2.73
C ALA A 102 7.28 -14.22 2.74
N SER A 103 8.23 -14.40 3.66
CA SER A 103 9.05 -15.61 3.75
C SER A 103 8.42 -16.73 4.59
N LYS A 104 7.53 -16.39 5.52
CA LYS A 104 6.80 -17.36 6.35
C LYS A 104 5.60 -17.92 5.58
N GLU A 105 5.17 -19.15 5.89
CA GLU A 105 3.90 -19.75 5.42
C GLU A 105 2.64 -18.95 5.83
N THR A 106 2.82 -17.79 6.47
CA THR A 106 1.77 -16.85 6.84
C THR A 106 1.04 -16.33 5.60
N LEU A 107 1.75 -15.98 4.52
CA LEU A 107 1.11 -15.45 3.32
C LEU A 107 0.18 -16.50 2.69
N THR A 108 0.62 -17.75 2.58
CA THR A 108 -0.18 -18.85 2.02
C THR A 108 -1.38 -19.18 2.90
N THR A 109 -1.19 -19.16 4.23
CA THR A 109 -2.29 -19.33 5.19
C THR A 109 -3.33 -18.22 5.04
N VAL A 110 -2.89 -16.96 4.92
CA VAL A 110 -3.79 -15.81 4.74
C VAL A 110 -4.53 -15.87 3.40
N THR A 111 -3.85 -16.25 2.31
CA THR A 111 -4.54 -16.42 1.01
C THR A 111 -5.59 -17.52 1.07
N ASN A 112 -5.31 -18.61 1.78
CA ASN A 112 -6.27 -19.72 1.97
C ASN A 112 -7.48 -19.29 2.79
N ILE A 113 -7.28 -18.55 3.89
CA ILE A 113 -8.38 -18.01 4.71
C ILE A 113 -9.25 -17.06 3.90
N LEU A 114 -8.63 -16.22 3.07
CA LEU A 114 -9.33 -15.22 2.26
C LEU A 114 -9.92 -15.79 0.96
N GLY A 115 -9.63 -17.05 0.61
CA GLY A 115 -10.10 -17.67 -0.64
C GLY A 115 -9.48 -17.06 -1.91
N ILE A 116 -8.34 -16.38 -1.78
CA ILE A 116 -7.66 -15.72 -2.90
C ILE A 116 -6.65 -16.70 -3.53
N PRO A 117 -6.49 -16.70 -4.88
CA PRO A 117 -5.46 -17.51 -5.53
C PRO A 117 -4.07 -17.29 -4.90
N PRO A 118 -3.22 -18.34 -4.84
CA PRO A 118 -1.86 -18.20 -4.33
C PRO A 118 -1.10 -17.12 -5.08
N ILE A 119 -0.43 -16.24 -4.34
CA ILE A 119 0.28 -15.10 -4.90
C ILE A 119 1.75 -15.49 -5.08
N ASP A 120 2.21 -15.55 -6.33
CA ASP A 120 3.63 -15.73 -6.65
C ASP A 120 4.37 -14.38 -6.62
N LEU A 121 5.02 -14.09 -5.50
CA LEU A 121 5.80 -12.86 -5.31
C LEU A 121 7.01 -12.76 -6.26
N ALA A 122 7.57 -13.88 -6.73
CA ALA A 122 8.72 -13.90 -7.64
C ALA A 122 8.30 -13.47 -9.05
N GLN A 123 7.12 -13.90 -9.51
CA GLN A 123 6.55 -13.44 -10.78
C GLN A 123 6.27 -11.94 -10.76
N VAL A 124 5.70 -11.41 -9.67
CA VAL A 124 5.39 -9.98 -9.55
C VAL A 124 6.65 -9.12 -9.55
N ALA A 125 7.73 -9.55 -8.88
CA ALA A 125 9.01 -8.86 -8.93
C ALA A 125 9.57 -8.78 -10.37
N ALA A 126 9.44 -9.86 -11.14
CA ALA A 126 9.89 -9.91 -12.53
C ALA A 126 9.06 -8.98 -13.46
N GLU A 127 7.76 -8.86 -13.23
CA GLU A 127 6.86 -7.98 -13.99
C GLU A 127 7.02 -6.50 -13.64
N GLY A 128 7.19 -6.16 -12.36
CA GLY A 128 7.48 -4.80 -11.89
C GLY A 128 8.75 -4.22 -12.51
N THR A 129 9.77 -5.05 -12.71
CA THR A 129 11.05 -4.67 -13.34
C THR A 129 10.87 -4.33 -14.84
N LYS A 130 10.01 -5.08 -15.55
CA LYS A 130 9.66 -4.81 -16.95
C LYS A 130 8.84 -3.52 -17.10
N SER A 131 7.94 -3.25 -16.16
CA SER A 131 7.12 -2.02 -16.13
C SER A 131 7.95 -0.75 -15.86
N LYS A 132 8.88 -0.79 -14.89
CA LYS A 132 9.81 0.32 -14.61
C LYS A 132 10.68 0.66 -15.84
N ARG A 133 11.14 -0.34 -16.60
CA ARG A 133 11.85 -0.13 -17.89
C ARG A 133 10.97 0.61 -18.91
N LYS A 134 9.72 0.18 -19.13
CA LYS A 134 8.77 0.86 -20.04
C LYS A 134 8.50 2.32 -19.64
N LYS A 135 8.34 2.60 -18.34
CA LYS A 135 8.09 3.97 -17.83
C LYS A 135 9.31 4.88 -18.04
N LYS A 136 10.54 4.37 -17.87
CA LYS A 136 11.78 5.11 -18.16
C LYS A 136 11.92 5.46 -19.65
N THR A 137 11.58 4.52 -20.55
CA THR A 137 11.59 4.77 -22.01
C THR A 137 10.52 5.78 -22.43
N ARG A 138 9.33 5.76 -21.83
CA ARG A 138 8.26 6.74 -22.11
C ARG A 138 8.63 8.16 -21.63
N LYS A 139 9.29 8.29 -20.49
CA LYS A 139 9.79 9.57 -19.96
C LYS A 139 10.92 10.14 -20.82
N GLN A 140 11.83 9.31 -21.34
CA GLN A 140 12.85 9.72 -22.32
C GLN A 140 12.25 10.16 -23.66
N LYS A 141 11.25 9.43 -24.19
CA LYS A 141 10.55 9.85 -25.42
C LYS A 141 9.80 11.18 -25.24
N GLN A 142 9.17 11.41 -24.10
CA GLN A 142 8.52 12.70 -23.80
C GLN A 142 9.53 13.84 -23.59
N ALA A 143 10.69 13.57 -23.00
CA ALA A 143 11.77 14.56 -22.90
C ALA A 143 12.31 14.92 -24.29
N ALA A 144 12.53 13.95 -25.17
CA ALA A 144 12.96 14.17 -26.55
C ALA A 144 11.91 14.95 -27.37
N LEU A 145 10.61 14.67 -27.19
CA LEU A 145 9.51 15.42 -27.81
C LEU A 145 9.38 16.86 -27.30
N ARG A 146 9.69 17.10 -26.02
CA ARG A 146 9.72 18.46 -25.44
C ARG A 146 10.91 19.27 -25.95
N ASP A 147 12.04 18.61 -26.21
CA ASP A 147 13.25 19.25 -26.73
C ASP A 147 13.09 19.62 -28.22
N THR A 148 12.42 18.78 -29.01
CA THR A 148 12.05 19.12 -30.40
C THR A 148 10.98 20.22 -30.48
N MET A 149 10.01 20.26 -29.56
CA MET A 149 9.04 21.36 -29.46
C MET A 149 9.66 22.68 -28.97
N ARG A 150 10.69 22.66 -28.13
CA ARG A 150 11.41 23.89 -27.73
C ARG A 150 12.15 24.55 -28.89
N ARG A 151 12.58 23.77 -29.89
CA ARG A 151 13.24 24.27 -31.11
C ARG A 151 12.26 24.89 -32.11
N ASN A 152 11.01 24.43 -32.16
CA ASN A 152 9.96 24.98 -33.00
C ASN A 152 8.95 25.74 -32.13
N GLY A 153 9.14 27.05 -31.97
CA GLY A 153 8.45 27.94 -31.02
C GLY A 153 6.93 28.10 -31.18
N LYS A 154 6.15 27.03 -31.15
CA LYS A 154 4.70 27.06 -30.92
C LYS A 154 4.42 26.57 -29.50
N ARG A 155 4.11 27.51 -28.61
CA ARG A 155 3.71 27.22 -27.22
C ARG A 155 2.40 26.41 -27.25
N SER A 156 2.47 25.14 -26.86
CA SER A 156 1.26 24.33 -26.62
C SER A 156 0.50 24.86 -25.40
N PRO A 157 -0.85 24.84 -25.40
CA PRO A 157 -1.63 25.20 -24.22
C PRO A 157 -1.25 24.27 -23.07
N SER A 158 -1.00 24.82 -21.89
CA SER A 158 -0.74 24.03 -20.69
C SER A 158 -1.96 23.15 -20.36
N LEU A 159 -1.72 21.86 -20.11
CA LEU A 159 -2.66 20.92 -19.46
C LEU A 159 -2.89 21.29 -17.98
N ASN A 160 -3.13 22.57 -17.69
CA ASN A 160 -3.45 23.04 -16.35
C ASN A 160 -4.99 23.10 -16.23
N PRO A 161 -5.63 22.22 -15.43
CA PRO A 161 -7.07 22.21 -15.27
C PRO A 161 -7.62 23.50 -14.64
N PHE A 162 -6.77 24.31 -13.99
CA PHE A 162 -7.15 25.60 -13.42
C PHE A 162 -7.03 26.78 -14.41
N ALA A 163 -6.54 26.55 -15.63
CA ALA A 163 -6.44 27.61 -16.65
C ALA A 163 -7.82 28.16 -17.09
N VAL A 164 -8.89 27.37 -16.91
CA VAL A 164 -10.27 27.81 -17.17
C VAL A 164 -10.69 28.93 -16.22
N LEU A 165 -10.20 28.93 -14.98
CA LEU A 165 -10.54 29.95 -13.98
C LEU A 165 -9.90 31.31 -14.30
N SER A 166 -8.73 31.31 -14.93
CA SER A 166 -8.10 32.56 -15.37
C SER A 166 -8.83 33.25 -16.52
N GLN A 167 -9.60 32.52 -17.33
CA GLN A 167 -10.38 33.11 -18.42
C GLN A 167 -11.69 33.74 -17.91
N ALA A 168 -12.29 33.18 -16.86
CA ALA A 168 -13.53 33.70 -16.27
C ALA A 168 -13.36 34.99 -15.45
N SER A 169 -12.11 35.43 -15.20
CA SER A 169 -11.82 36.66 -14.44
C SER A 169 -11.69 37.90 -15.34
N GLN A 170 -11.83 37.76 -16.66
CA GLN A 170 -11.69 38.86 -17.64
C GLN A 170 -13.02 39.30 -18.29
N GLU A 171 -14.15 38.79 -17.82
CA GLU A 171 -15.48 39.33 -18.16
C GLU A 171 -16.01 40.27 -17.06
#